data_AF-A0A398DQ55-F1
#
_entry.id   AF-A0A398DQ55-F1
#
_cell.length_a   1.000
_cell.length_b   1.000
_cell.length_c   1.000
_cell.angle_alpha   90.00
_cell.angle_beta   90.00
_cell.angle_gamma   90.00
#
_symmetry.space_group_name_H-M   'P 1'
#
loop_
_entity.id
_entity.type
_entity.pdbx_description
1 polymer ?
#
loop_
_entity_poly.entity_id
_entity_poly.type
_entity_poly.pdbx_seq_one_letter_code
_entity_poly.pdbx_strand_id
1 'polypeptide(L)'
;NLQTWLPNSVCIATNGKEDLDPAVLSTTRLVVVLTSYISHSFSGKVINEAHKRDLPVVMLDWRSAKHILQEIDRALAAQQDLPAKQ
;
A
#
# COMPACT_ATOMS: atom_id res chain seq x y z
N ASN A 1 3.96 -9.08 -13.09
CA ASN A 1 4.98 -8.95 -12.04
C ASN A 1 5.12 -7.48 -11.66
N LEU A 2 4.39 -6.99 -10.66
CA LEU A 2 4.35 -5.54 -10.32
C LEU A 2 5.71 -4.99 -9.86
N GLN A 3 6.56 -5.84 -9.27
CA GLN A 3 7.89 -5.45 -8.79
C GLN A 3 8.80 -4.92 -9.89
N THR A 4 8.64 -5.38 -11.14
CA THR A 4 9.42 -4.88 -12.29
C THR A 4 9.17 -3.39 -12.54
N TRP A 5 7.97 -2.90 -12.24
CA TRP A 5 7.59 -1.49 -12.43
C TRP A 5 7.65 -0.67 -11.15
N LEU A 6 7.77 -1.33 -9.99
CA LEU A 6 7.85 -0.71 -8.67
C LEU A 6 9.10 -1.23 -7.93
N PRO A 7 10.31 -0.85 -8.35
CA PRO A 7 11.56 -1.40 -7.79
C PRO A 7 11.75 -1.08 -6.30
N ASN A 8 11.11 -0.02 -5.81
CA ASN A 8 11.14 0.38 -4.40
C ASN A 8 9.94 -0.14 -3.60
N SER A 9 9.12 -1.03 -4.17
CA SER A 9 7.99 -1.62 -3.46
C SER A 9 8.42 -2.85 -2.68
N VAL A 10 7.85 -3.00 -1.48
CA VAL A 10 7.91 -4.24 -0.71
C VAL A 10 6.59 -4.98 -0.96
N CYS A 11 6.68 -6.17 -1.56
CA CYS A 11 5.52 -7.04 -1.75
C CYS A 11 5.42 -7.98 -0.55
N ILE A 12 4.35 -7.86 0.23
CA ILE A 12 4.06 -8.77 1.33
C ILE A 12 3.04 -9.77 0.83
N ALA A 13 3.51 -10.96 0.41
CA ALA A 13 2.62 -12.07 0.13
C ALA A 13 2.09 -12.60 1.46
N THR A 14 0.76 -12.57 1.67
CA THR A 14 0.15 -13.10 2.88
C THR A 14 -0.47 -14.47 2.61
N ASN A 15 -0.27 -15.42 3.52
CA ASN A 15 -1.03 -16.67 3.57
C ASN A 15 -2.21 -16.60 4.55
N GLY A 16 -2.52 -15.41 5.07
CA GLY A 16 -3.60 -15.15 6.04
C GLY A 16 -3.28 -15.55 7.48
N LYS A 17 -2.08 -16.06 7.78
CA LYS A 17 -1.66 -16.49 9.13
C LYS A 17 -0.59 -15.60 9.77
N GLU A 18 -0.04 -14.65 9.03
CA GLU A 18 1.09 -13.83 9.47
C GLU A 18 0.63 -12.53 10.16
N ASP A 19 1.45 -12.06 11.10
CA ASP A 19 1.36 -10.70 11.62
C ASP A 19 2.17 -9.76 10.74
N LEU A 20 1.66 -8.55 10.54
CA LEU A 20 2.37 -7.50 9.84
C LEU A 20 3.49 -6.98 10.74
N ASP A 21 4.75 -7.10 10.30
CA ASP A 21 5.86 -6.43 10.97
C ASP A 21 5.72 -4.90 10.76
N PRO A 22 5.47 -4.11 11.82
CA PRO A 22 5.32 -2.66 11.70
C PRO A 22 6.59 -1.98 11.17
N ALA A 23 7.77 -2.61 11.31
CA ALA A 23 9.02 -2.06 10.78
C ALA A 23 8.96 -1.85 9.25
N VAL A 24 8.20 -2.67 8.52
CA VAL A 24 8.04 -2.54 7.06
C VAL A 24 7.40 -1.21 6.67
N LEU A 25 6.54 -0.66 7.52
CA LEU A 25 5.88 0.63 7.27
C LEU A 25 6.78 1.83 7.60
N SER A 26 8.01 1.64 8.10
CA SER A 26 8.84 2.77 8.61
C SER A 26 9.38 3.68 7.51
N THR A 27 9.63 3.12 6.34
CA THR A 27 10.13 3.83 5.15
C THR A 27 9.08 3.92 4.04
N THR A 28 7.87 3.42 4.32
CA THR A 28 6.78 3.35 3.34
C THR A 28 6.14 4.73 3.18
N ARG A 29 5.94 5.16 1.93
CA ARG A 29 5.22 6.42 1.62
C ARG A 29 3.75 6.18 1.30
N LEU A 30 3.41 5.00 0.80
CA LEU A 30 2.07 4.63 0.36
C LEU A 30 1.86 3.15 0.60
N VAL A 31 0.73 2.80 1.21
CA VAL A 31 0.30 1.41 1.39
C VAL A 31 -0.75 1.08 0.34
N VAL A 32 -0.51 0.03 -0.44
CA VAL A 32 -1.46 -0.44 -1.45
C VAL A 32 -2.01 -1.78 -1.01
N VAL A 33 -3.33 -1.85 -0.84
CA VAL A 33 -4.03 -3.06 -0.43
C VAL A 33 -4.78 -3.62 -1.64
N LEU A 34 -4.29 -4.74 -2.17
CA LEU A 34 -4.98 -5.48 -3.22
C LEU A 34 -6.09 -6.33 -2.61
N THR A 35 -7.31 -5.79 -2.56
CA THR A 35 -8.49 -6.36 -1.86
C THR A 35 -8.84 -7.77 -2.34
N SER A 36 -8.58 -8.09 -3.61
CA SER A 36 -8.85 -9.41 -4.18
C SER A 36 -7.86 -10.51 -3.74
N TYR A 37 -6.77 -10.16 -3.05
CA TYR A 37 -5.66 -11.07 -2.70
C TYR A 37 -5.28 -11.06 -1.21
N ILE A 38 -6.11 -10.44 -0.37
CA ILE A 38 -5.86 -10.28 1.06
C ILE A 38 -7.12 -10.66 1.84
N SER A 39 -6.97 -11.29 3.00
CA SER A 39 -8.10 -11.52 3.88
C SER A 39 -8.60 -10.21 4.49
N HIS A 40 -9.91 -10.10 4.75
CA HIS A 40 -10.49 -8.93 5.40
C HIS A 40 -9.82 -8.61 6.74
N SER A 41 -9.56 -9.63 7.57
CA SER A 41 -8.90 -9.44 8.87
C SER A 41 -7.49 -8.88 8.74
N PHE A 42 -6.68 -9.38 7.81
CA PHE A 42 -5.32 -8.90 7.60
C PHE A 42 -5.31 -7.50 6.96
N SER A 43 -6.21 -7.23 6.02
CA SER A 43 -6.36 -5.88 5.45
C SER A 43 -6.68 -4.83 6.51
N GLY A 44 -7.53 -5.15 7.49
CA GLY A 44 -7.84 -4.27 8.60
C GLY A 44 -6.63 -3.98 9.49
N LYS A 45 -5.77 -4.99 9.74
CA LYS A 45 -4.50 -4.79 10.47
C LYS A 45 -3.57 -3.83 9.71
N VAL A 46 -3.39 -4.06 8.41
CA VAL A 46 -2.55 -3.21 7.54
C VAL A 46 -3.03 -1.76 7.53
N ILE A 47 -4.34 -1.55 7.35
CA ILE A 47 -4.95 -0.21 7.37
C ILE A 47 -4.74 0.46 8.72
N ASN A 48 -4.99 -0.25 9.82
CA ASN A 48 -4.82 0.30 11.17
C ASN A 48 -3.37 0.71 11.44
N GLU A 49 -2.39 -0.12 11.08
CA GLU A 49 -0.96 0.22 11.28
C GLU A 49 -0.50 1.37 10.37
N ALA A 50 -1.03 1.47 9.14
CA ALA A 50 -0.78 2.61 8.26
C ALA A 50 -1.35 3.91 8.83
N HIS A 51 -2.59 3.89 9.32
CA HIS A 51 -3.23 5.06 9.94
C HIS A 51 -2.51 5.55 11.19
N LYS A 52 -1.99 4.65 12.03
CA LYS A 52 -1.16 5.05 13.20
C LYS A 52 0.08 5.87 12.83
N ARG A 53 0.48 5.84 11.56
CA ARG A 53 1.69 6.49 11.02
C ARG A 53 1.36 7.60 10.02
N ASP A 54 0.09 8.00 9.93
CA ASP A 54 -0.40 8.96 8.94
C ASP A 54 -0.03 8.58 7.49
N LEU A 55 0.08 7.27 7.21
CA LEU A 55 0.37 6.77 5.88
C LEU A 55 -0.93 6.65 5.06
N PRO A 56 -0.96 7.16 3.83
CA PRO A 56 -2.11 6.94 2.97
C PRO A 56 -2.20 5.48 2.56
N VAL A 57 -3.44 5.02 2.49
CA VAL A 57 -3.78 3.67 2.07
C VAL A 57 -4.65 3.75 0.82
N VAL A 58 -4.28 2.99 -0.20
CA VAL A 58 -5.03 2.87 -1.44
C VAL A 58 -5.51 1.43 -1.56
N MET A 59 -6.83 1.26 -1.50
CA MET A 59 -7.48 -0.03 -1.66
C MET A 59 -7.86 -0.22 -3.12
N LEU A 60 -7.38 -1.30 -3.73
CA LEU A 60 -7.60 -1.59 -5.16
C LEU A 60 -8.09 -3.01 -5.35
N ASP A 61 -9.19 -3.15 -6.08
CA ASP A 61 -9.54 -4.43 -6.70
C ASP A 61 -8.58 -4.74 -7.83
N TRP A 62 -8.20 -6.01 -7.97
CA TRP A 62 -7.32 -6.40 -9.06
C TRP A 62 -8.05 -6.35 -10.40
N ARG A 63 -7.58 -5.49 -11.31
CA ARG A 63 -8.05 -5.42 -12.70
C ARG A 63 -6.94 -5.74 -13.70
N SER A 64 -5.97 -4.84 -13.82
CA SER A 64 -4.79 -5.03 -14.67
C SER A 64 -3.59 -4.34 -14.03
N ALA A 65 -2.38 -4.81 -14.35
CA ALA A 65 -1.15 -4.19 -13.86
C ALA A 65 -1.08 -2.70 -14.23
N LYS A 66 -1.48 -2.34 -15.45
CA LYS A 66 -1.54 -0.94 -15.90
C LYS A 66 -2.45 -0.08 -15.02
N HIS A 67 -3.64 -0.58 -14.70
CA HIS A 67 -4.59 0.15 -13.86
C HIS A 67 -4.02 0.34 -12.45
N ILE A 68 -3.44 -0.71 -11.86
CA ILE A 68 -2.84 -0.64 -10.52
C ILE A 68 -1.71 0.39 -10.49
N LEU A 69 -0.83 0.40 -11.49
CA LEU A 69 0.25 1.38 -11.58
C LEU A 69 -0.28 2.80 -11.70
N GLN A 70 -1.32 3.03 -12.51
CA GLN A 70 -1.93 4.36 -12.66
C GLN A 70 -2.54 4.89 -11.34
N GLU A 71 -3.18 4.03 -10.56
CA GLU A 71 -3.74 4.44 -9.26
C GLU A 71 -2.65 4.69 -8.22
N ILE A 72 -1.56 3.92 -8.26
CA ILE A 72 -0.37 4.16 -7.43
C ILE A 72 0.26 5.50 -7.78
N ASP A 73 0.51 5.77 -9.06
CA ASP A 73 1.11 7.03 -9.51
C ASP A 73 0.23 8.23 -9.14
N ARG A 74 -1.09 8.11 -9.32
CA ARG A 74 -2.06 9.14 -8.91
C ARG A 74 -1.98 9.43 -7.41
N ALA A 75 -1.94 8.38 -6.58
CA ALA A 75 -1.86 8.53 -5.14
C ALA A 75 -0.53 9.16 -4.70
N LEU A 76 0.59 8.73 -5.28
CA LEU A 76 1.90 9.30 -5.01
C LEU A 76 1.98 10.78 -5.44
N ALA A 77 1.40 11.14 -6.59
CA ALA A 77 1.36 12.52 -7.06
C ALA A 77 0.55 13.43 -6.11
N ALA A 78 -0.62 12.95 -5.65
CA ALA A 78 -1.43 13.66 -4.66
C ALA A 78 -0.71 13.90 -3.33
N GLN A 79 0.29 13.08 -2.98
CA GLN A 79 1.15 13.30 -1.82
C GLN A 79 2.22 14.37 -2.05
N GLN A 80 2.67 14.57 -3.28
CA GLN A 80 3.68 15.57 -3.63
C GLN A 80 3.08 16.98 -3.66
N ASP A 81 1.80 17.10 -4.02
CA ASP A 81 1.07 18.37 -4.06
C ASP A 81 0.56 18.84 -2.69
N LEU A 82 0.74 18.04 -1.63
CA LEU A 82 0.45 18.48 -0.26
C LEU A 82 1.56 19.45 0.18
N PRO A 83 1.24 20.73 0.47
CA PRO A 83 2.24 21.64 1.00
C PRO A 83 2.78 21.06 2.31
N ALA A 84 4.10 21.03 2.45
CA ALA A 84 4.73 20.68 3.71
C ALA A 84 4.07 21.51 4.81
N LYS A 85 3.41 20.87 5.78
CA LYS A 85 2.90 21.55 6.98
C LYS A 85 4.08 22.32 7.58
N GLN A 86 4.03 23.65 7.45
CA GLN A 86 4.94 24.58 8.12
C GLN A 86 4.70 24.55 9.63
#